data_AF-A0A3D8GUL5-F1
#
_entry.id   AF-A0A3D8GUL5-F1
#
_cell.length_a   1.000
_cell.length_b   1.000
_cell.length_c   1.000
_cell.angle_alpha   90.00
_cell.angle_beta   90.00
_cell.angle_gamma   90.00
#
_symmetry.space_group_name_H-M   'P 1'
#
loop_
_entity.id
_entity.type
_entity.pdbx_description
1 polymer ?
#
loop_
_entity_poly.entity_id
_entity_poly.type
_entity_poly.pdbx_seq_one_letter_code
_entity_poly.pdbx_strand_id
1 'polypeptide(L)'
;MRKILMLIGLLLIVGSAWPMFQMAREEVINSKITKQYKIDFVNYEQGFPRPIDTQEIEVNGRSIKIVEELTGKKAPLTHWDLEEGVPAGDIVKLHLLVDGNEVTNADEIWLSNRDKGGRYYSWLEVLKVNDKTAIVQRLTDDDAPMDDRRWKIIWIDDKITEERVSYLTRAENPLGVRLINASGTSQMAMGYQSDILQMYPTLFFPILYPYVTTLLGILLCIIAFFIRKKAVE
;
A
#
# COMPACT_ATOMS: atom_id res chain seq x y z
N MET A 1 47.57 -0.97 -4.29
CA MET A 1 46.47 -1.67 -4.97
C MET A 1 45.61 -2.52 -4.03
N ARG A 2 46.13 -3.59 -3.40
CA ARG A 2 45.36 -4.46 -2.46
C ARG A 2 44.54 -3.69 -1.41
N LYS A 3 45.18 -2.80 -0.65
CA LYS A 3 44.49 -2.01 0.40
C LYS A 3 43.37 -1.12 -0.15
N ILE A 4 43.55 -0.58 -1.36
CA ILE A 4 42.58 0.30 -2.02
C ILE A 4 41.35 -0.51 -2.46
N LEU A 5 41.57 -1.65 -3.13
CA LEU A 5 40.47 -2.53 -3.54
C LEU A 5 39.67 -3.07 -2.35
N MET A 6 40.36 -3.44 -1.26
CA MET A 6 39.71 -3.85 -0.01
C MET A 6 38.87 -2.71 0.59
N LEU A 7 39.42 -1.50 0.65
CA LEU A 7 38.71 -0.33 1.18
C LEU A 7 37.46 0.00 0.35
N ILE A 8 37.59 0.05 -0.98
CA ILE A 8 36.47 0.29 -1.89
C ILE A 8 35.40 -0.80 -1.72
N GLY A 9 35.81 -2.08 -1.71
CA GLY A 9 34.87 -3.19 -1.54
C GLY A 9 34.08 -3.12 -0.23
N LEU A 10 34.76 -2.80 0.87
CA LEU A 10 34.12 -2.59 2.17
C LEU A 10 33.15 -1.42 2.15
N LEU A 11 33.53 -0.28 1.55
CA LEU A 11 32.64 0.88 1.44
C LEU A 11 31.37 0.56 0.65
N LEU A 12 31.47 -0.20 -0.45
CA LEU A 12 30.30 -0.62 -1.23
C LEU A 12 29.37 -1.52 -0.41
N ILE A 13 29.91 -2.52 0.30
CA ILE A 13 29.12 -3.42 1.16
C ILE A 13 28.45 -2.66 2.30
N VAL A 14 29.20 -1.79 2.99
CA VAL A 14 28.66 -1.03 4.13
C VAL A 14 27.59 -0.05 3.65
N GLY A 15 27.82 0.62 2.53
CA GLY A 15 26.85 1.54 1.93
C GLY A 15 25.55 0.85 1.52
N SER A 16 25.62 -0.38 1.01
CA SER A 16 24.45 -1.13 0.56
C SER A 16 23.74 -1.93 1.65
N ALA A 17 24.39 -2.16 2.81
CA ALA A 17 23.88 -3.03 3.87
C ALA A 17 22.50 -2.59 4.41
N TRP A 18 22.32 -1.30 4.67
CA TRP A 18 21.06 -0.77 5.21
C TRP A 18 19.88 -0.95 4.23
N PRO A 19 19.97 -0.51 2.96
CA PRO A 19 18.90 -0.79 1.98
C PRO A 19 18.63 -2.28 1.78
N MET A 20 19.67 -3.14 1.73
CA MET A 20 19.43 -4.59 1.65
C MET A 20 18.65 -5.11 2.85
N PHE A 21 19.00 -4.67 4.07
CA PHE A 21 18.27 -5.05 5.28
C PHE A 21 16.81 -4.61 5.22
N GLN A 22 16.56 -3.38 4.79
CA GLN A 22 15.21 -2.83 4.64
C GLN A 22 14.39 -3.64 3.62
N MET A 23 14.95 -3.89 2.43
CA MET A 23 14.29 -4.72 1.40
C MET A 23 14.01 -6.14 1.89
N ALA A 24 14.99 -6.78 2.55
CA ALA A 24 14.81 -8.12 3.11
C ALA A 24 13.71 -8.15 4.18
N ARG A 25 13.65 -7.12 5.03
CA ARG A 25 12.62 -6.97 6.05
C ARG A 25 11.22 -6.85 5.44
N GLU A 26 11.06 -6.00 4.42
CA GLU A 26 9.80 -5.85 3.68
C GLU A 26 9.37 -7.17 3.04
N GLU A 27 10.27 -7.88 2.36
CA GLU A 27 9.98 -9.17 1.72
C GLU A 27 9.60 -10.26 2.74
N VAL A 28 10.27 -10.31 3.89
CA VAL A 28 9.94 -11.26 4.96
C VAL A 28 8.54 -10.99 5.50
N ILE A 29 8.19 -9.72 5.76
CA ILE A 29 6.84 -9.34 6.21
C ILE A 29 5.82 -9.70 5.12
N ASN A 30 6.08 -9.33 3.87
CA ASN A 30 5.21 -9.64 2.73
C ASN A 30 4.95 -11.15 2.59
N SER A 31 6.01 -11.96 2.66
CA SER A 31 5.95 -13.42 2.57
C SER A 31 5.12 -14.00 3.70
N LYS A 32 5.31 -13.50 4.93
CA LYS A 32 4.54 -13.94 6.09
C LYS A 32 3.05 -13.66 5.92
N ILE A 33 2.68 -12.43 5.54
CA ILE A 33 1.28 -12.04 5.35
C ILE A 33 0.67 -12.81 4.16
N THR A 34 1.40 -12.97 3.05
CA THR A 34 0.92 -13.70 1.86
C THR A 34 0.67 -15.18 2.12
N LYS A 35 1.48 -15.82 2.97
CA LYS A 35 1.26 -17.21 3.36
C LYS A 35 0.08 -17.38 4.33
N GLN A 36 -0.20 -16.38 5.14
CA GLN A 36 -1.22 -16.46 6.20
C GLN A 36 -2.62 -16.00 5.73
N TYR A 37 -2.67 -15.08 4.77
CA TYR A 37 -3.91 -14.44 4.35
C TYR A 37 -4.07 -14.47 2.83
N LYS A 38 -5.18 -15.05 2.40
CA LYS A 38 -5.73 -14.92 1.06
C LYS A 38 -6.65 -13.70 1.03
N ILE A 39 -6.32 -12.73 0.18
CA ILE A 39 -7.08 -11.48 0.03
C ILE A 39 -7.65 -11.47 -1.39
N ASP A 40 -8.98 -11.45 -1.49
CA ASP A 40 -9.71 -11.44 -2.74
C ASP A 40 -10.70 -10.26 -2.73
N PHE A 41 -11.02 -9.70 -3.90
CA PHE A 41 -12.06 -8.67 -4.01
C PHE A 41 -13.45 -9.30 -3.87
N VAL A 42 -14.45 -8.56 -3.39
CA VAL A 42 -15.82 -9.11 -3.38
C VAL A 42 -16.40 -9.19 -4.79
N ASN A 43 -16.12 -8.19 -5.62
CA ASN A 43 -16.58 -8.13 -7.00
C ASN A 43 -15.50 -8.64 -7.97
N TYR A 44 -15.81 -9.71 -8.69
CA TYR A 44 -15.03 -10.23 -9.80
C TYR A 44 -15.91 -10.33 -11.04
N GLU A 45 -15.51 -9.67 -12.13
CA GLU A 45 -16.20 -9.80 -13.41
C GLU A 45 -15.17 -10.18 -14.48
N GLN A 46 -15.46 -11.24 -15.23
CA GLN A 46 -14.59 -11.76 -16.31
C GLN A 46 -13.14 -12.04 -15.88
N GLY A 47 -12.93 -12.44 -14.62
CA GLY A 47 -11.61 -12.79 -14.08
C GLY A 47 -10.77 -11.60 -13.61
N PHE A 48 -11.31 -10.38 -13.64
CA PHE A 48 -10.65 -9.19 -13.11
C PHE A 48 -11.38 -8.68 -11.87
N PRO A 49 -10.64 -8.32 -10.80
CA PRO A 49 -11.25 -7.63 -9.66
C PRO A 49 -11.81 -6.29 -10.13
N ARG A 50 -13.05 -6.00 -9.74
CA ARG A 50 -13.67 -4.70 -9.98
C ARG A 50 -13.84 -3.96 -8.66
N PRO A 51 -13.52 -2.66 -8.60
CA PRO A 51 -13.89 -1.85 -7.47
C PRO A 51 -15.40 -1.88 -7.21
N ILE A 52 -15.80 -1.57 -5.99
CA ILE A 52 -17.22 -1.46 -5.68
C ILE A 52 -17.87 -0.31 -6.43
N ASP A 53 -18.95 -0.67 -7.12
CA ASP A 53 -19.82 0.25 -7.85
C ASP A 53 -21.30 0.06 -7.47
N THR A 54 -21.57 -0.69 -6.40
CA THR A 54 -22.91 -0.92 -5.88
C THR A 54 -23.02 -0.40 -4.46
N GLN A 55 -24.23 0.02 -4.08
CA GLN A 55 -24.55 0.46 -2.72
C GLN A 55 -24.93 -0.69 -1.79
N GLU A 56 -25.10 -1.89 -2.33
CA GLU A 56 -25.50 -3.07 -1.56
C GLU A 56 -24.77 -4.29 -2.10
N ILE A 57 -24.23 -5.09 -1.18
CA ILE A 57 -23.38 -6.25 -1.47
C ILE A 57 -23.66 -7.33 -0.43
N GLU A 58 -23.84 -8.56 -0.91
CA GLU A 58 -23.90 -9.75 -0.05
C GLU A 58 -22.55 -10.46 -0.06
N VAL A 59 -21.94 -10.62 1.11
CA VAL A 59 -20.63 -11.27 1.25
C VAL A 59 -20.59 -12.12 2.52
N ASN A 60 -20.19 -13.38 2.36
CA ASN A 60 -20.14 -14.36 3.46
C ASN A 60 -21.48 -14.47 4.23
N GLY A 61 -22.61 -14.30 3.54
CA GLY A 61 -23.95 -14.35 4.13
C GLY A 61 -24.33 -13.13 4.98
N ARG A 62 -23.58 -12.03 4.87
CA ARG A 62 -23.82 -10.76 5.54
C ARG A 62 -24.14 -9.69 4.49
N SER A 63 -25.14 -8.88 4.79
CA SER A 63 -25.55 -7.77 3.94
C SER A 63 -24.77 -6.53 4.29
N ILE A 64 -24.04 -5.95 3.32
CA ILE A 64 -23.32 -4.69 3.47
C ILE A 64 -24.02 -3.64 2.61
N LYS A 65 -24.46 -2.56 3.25
CA LYS A 65 -25.12 -1.44 2.58
C LYS A 65 -24.37 -0.14 2.84
N ILE A 66 -24.14 0.60 1.76
CA ILE A 66 -23.47 1.89 1.72
C ILE A 66 -24.56 2.93 1.46
N VAL A 67 -24.84 3.78 2.45
CA VAL A 67 -25.83 4.85 2.35
C VAL A 67 -25.13 6.19 2.29
N GLU A 68 -25.51 7.00 1.30
CA GLU A 68 -24.92 8.31 1.06
C GLU A 68 -25.85 9.41 1.59
N GLU A 69 -25.33 10.21 2.52
CA GLU A 69 -25.95 11.47 2.93
C GLU A 69 -25.29 12.61 2.14
N LEU A 70 -26.09 13.36 1.37
CA LEU A 70 -25.59 14.47 0.56
C LEU A 70 -25.17 15.63 1.48
N THR A 71 -23.92 16.09 1.33
CA THR A 71 -23.43 17.25 2.09
C THR A 71 -23.69 18.59 1.38
N GLY A 72 -23.96 18.55 0.07
CA GLY A 72 -24.05 19.74 -0.78
C GLY A 72 -22.70 20.36 -1.16
N LYS A 73 -21.57 19.82 -0.66
CA LYS A 73 -20.22 20.26 -1.00
C LYS A 73 -19.70 19.55 -2.25
N LYS A 74 -18.73 20.18 -2.93
CA LYS A 74 -18.03 19.64 -4.10
C LYS A 74 -16.55 19.47 -3.80
N ALA A 75 -15.96 18.40 -4.32
CA ALA A 75 -14.52 18.14 -4.22
C ALA A 75 -13.73 19.20 -5.01
N PRO A 76 -12.50 19.55 -4.58
CA PRO A 76 -11.63 20.39 -5.38
C PRO A 76 -11.29 19.70 -6.71
N LEU A 77 -11.18 20.49 -7.78
CA LEU A 77 -10.77 19.97 -9.08
C LEU A 77 -9.25 19.73 -9.08
N THR A 78 -8.84 18.55 -9.53
CA THR A 78 -7.42 18.27 -9.80
C THR A 78 -6.97 18.99 -11.08
N HIS A 79 -5.66 19.09 -11.28
CA HIS A 79 -5.10 19.61 -12.54
C HIS A 79 -5.66 18.86 -13.76
N TRP A 80 -5.77 17.55 -13.67
CA TRP A 80 -6.31 16.68 -14.72
C TRP A 80 -7.80 16.92 -14.97
N ASP A 81 -8.59 17.20 -13.93
CA ASP A 81 -10.02 17.49 -14.10
C ASP A 81 -10.24 18.79 -14.88
N LEU A 82 -9.38 19.80 -14.64
CA LEU A 82 -9.40 21.05 -15.38
C LEU A 82 -9.02 20.87 -16.85
N GLU A 83 -7.98 20.07 -17.13
CA GLU A 83 -7.54 19.79 -18.50
C GLU A 83 -8.57 18.98 -19.31
N GLU A 84 -9.21 17.99 -18.68
CA GLU A 84 -10.19 17.11 -19.32
C GLU A 84 -11.62 17.67 -19.30
N GLY A 85 -11.86 18.79 -18.60
CA GLY A 85 -13.19 19.39 -18.47
C GLY A 85 -14.17 18.54 -17.63
N VAL A 86 -13.65 17.78 -16.66
CA VAL A 86 -14.44 16.91 -15.79
C VAL A 86 -15.03 17.74 -14.64
N PRO A 87 -16.34 17.64 -14.35
CA PRO A 87 -16.94 18.37 -13.25
C PRO A 87 -16.46 17.86 -11.88
N ALA A 88 -16.64 18.68 -10.85
CA ALA A 88 -16.28 18.31 -9.49
C ALA A 88 -17.19 17.19 -8.96
N GLY A 89 -16.58 16.20 -8.31
CA GLY A 89 -17.29 15.14 -7.60
C GLY A 89 -18.08 15.67 -6.40
N ASP A 90 -19.14 14.96 -6.04
CA ASP A 90 -19.89 15.25 -4.82
C ASP A 90 -19.13 14.75 -3.59
N ILE A 91 -19.14 15.55 -2.52
CA ILE A 91 -18.73 15.09 -1.21
C ILE A 91 -19.98 14.56 -0.51
N VAL A 92 -19.94 13.30 -0.10
CA VAL A 92 -21.04 12.64 0.62
C VAL A 92 -20.53 12.12 1.94
N LYS A 93 -21.41 12.03 2.93
CA LYS A 93 -21.12 11.32 4.17
C LYS A 93 -21.59 9.87 4.01
N LEU A 94 -20.66 8.94 4.15
CA LEU A 94 -20.95 7.51 3.98
C LEU A 94 -21.33 6.87 5.31
N HIS A 95 -22.55 6.33 5.36
CA HIS A 95 -23.00 5.42 6.39
C HIS A 95 -22.78 3.98 5.93
N LEU A 96 -22.08 3.19 6.74
CA LEU A 96 -21.87 1.76 6.48
C LEU A 96 -22.78 0.96 7.39
N LEU A 97 -23.70 0.23 6.80
CA LEU A 97 -24.63 -0.65 7.50
C LEU A 97 -24.26 -2.10 7.21
N VAL A 98 -24.18 -2.92 8.25
CA VAL A 98 -24.05 -4.37 8.14
C VAL A 98 -25.28 -5.01 8.77
N ASP A 99 -26.00 -5.81 7.98
CA ASP A 99 -27.30 -6.40 8.33
C ASP A 99 -28.29 -5.35 8.89
N GLY A 100 -28.32 -4.18 8.24
CA GLY A 100 -29.21 -3.07 8.59
C GLY A 100 -28.78 -2.23 9.79
N ASN A 101 -27.67 -2.55 10.46
CA ASN A 101 -27.16 -1.77 11.59
C ASN A 101 -25.93 -0.95 11.20
N GLU A 102 -25.88 0.32 11.60
CA GLU A 102 -24.71 1.17 11.40
C GLU A 102 -23.53 0.67 12.26
N VAL A 103 -22.38 0.45 11.63
CA VAL A 103 -21.24 -0.23 12.28
C VAL A 103 -20.06 0.69 12.64
N THR A 104 -20.11 1.92 12.15
CA THR A 104 -19.06 2.93 12.33
C THR A 104 -19.69 4.32 12.20
N ASN A 105 -18.97 5.35 12.62
CA ASN A 105 -19.38 6.71 12.35
C ASN A 105 -19.32 6.98 10.84
N ALA A 106 -20.31 7.75 10.38
CA ALA A 106 -20.33 8.19 9.00
C ALA A 106 -19.26 9.25 8.73
N ASP A 107 -18.49 9.06 7.67
CA ASP A 107 -17.34 9.89 7.30
C ASP A 107 -17.53 10.48 5.90
N GLU A 108 -17.00 11.69 5.68
CA GLU A 108 -17.02 12.33 4.36
C GLU A 108 -16.05 11.62 3.40
N ILE A 109 -16.51 11.37 2.17
CA ILE A 109 -15.66 10.93 1.06
C ILE A 109 -15.96 11.74 -0.19
N TRP A 110 -15.05 11.70 -1.16
CA TRP A 110 -15.31 12.24 -2.49
C TRP A 110 -15.77 11.13 -3.42
N LEU A 111 -16.95 11.27 -3.99
CA LEU A 111 -17.42 10.34 -5.01
C LEU A 111 -16.59 10.52 -6.28
N SER A 112 -16.29 9.40 -6.95
CA SER A 112 -15.57 9.43 -8.22
C SER A 112 -16.35 10.29 -9.23
N ASN A 113 -15.69 11.30 -9.78
CA ASN A 113 -16.20 12.11 -10.88
C ASN A 113 -15.85 11.53 -12.26
N ARG A 114 -15.23 10.33 -12.28
CA ARG A 114 -14.79 9.62 -13.48
C ARG A 114 -15.36 8.21 -13.52
N ASP A 115 -15.74 7.76 -14.72
CA ASP A 115 -16.20 6.39 -14.98
C ASP A 115 -15.03 5.41 -15.21
N LYS A 116 -14.01 5.44 -14.33
CA LYS A 116 -12.76 4.66 -14.49
C LYS A 116 -12.36 3.83 -13.26
N GLY A 117 -13.24 3.70 -12.26
CA GLY A 117 -12.87 3.00 -11.03
C GLY A 117 -14.02 2.68 -10.08
N GLY A 118 -15.27 2.73 -10.53
CA GLY A 118 -16.46 2.59 -9.69
C GLY A 118 -16.76 3.85 -8.86
N ARG A 119 -17.97 3.90 -8.29
CA ARG A 119 -18.49 5.04 -7.53
C ARG A 119 -17.60 5.50 -6.37
N TYR A 120 -16.95 4.58 -5.69
CA TYR A 120 -16.13 4.86 -4.49
C TYR A 120 -14.63 4.70 -4.72
N TYR A 121 -14.19 4.78 -5.98
CA TYR A 121 -12.79 4.62 -6.37
C TYR A 121 -11.82 5.37 -5.44
N SER A 122 -10.77 4.68 -4.97
CA SER A 122 -9.73 5.22 -4.07
C SER A 122 -10.19 5.64 -2.67
N TRP A 123 -11.48 5.49 -2.32
CA TRP A 123 -12.04 5.88 -1.02
C TRP A 123 -12.53 4.70 -0.19
N LEU A 124 -13.17 3.71 -0.82
CA LEU A 124 -13.78 2.58 -0.14
C LEU A 124 -13.63 1.31 -0.98
N GLU A 125 -13.33 0.19 -0.32
CA GLU A 125 -13.36 -1.13 -0.92
C GLU A 125 -13.80 -2.19 0.10
N VAL A 126 -14.40 -3.29 -0.38
CA VAL A 126 -14.70 -4.46 0.45
C VAL A 126 -13.92 -5.65 -0.08
N LEU A 127 -13.13 -6.24 0.81
CA LEU A 127 -12.24 -7.36 0.54
C LEU A 127 -12.68 -8.60 1.34
N LYS A 128 -12.53 -9.77 0.74
CA LYS A 128 -12.53 -11.05 1.44
C LYS A 128 -11.12 -11.36 1.92
N VAL A 129 -10.99 -11.71 3.20
CA VAL A 129 -9.72 -12.05 3.83
C VAL A 129 -9.87 -13.39 4.54
N ASN A 130 -9.40 -14.46 3.89
CA ASN A 130 -9.77 -15.84 4.26
C ASN A 130 -11.30 -15.95 4.36
N ASP A 131 -11.84 -16.32 5.53
CA ASP A 131 -13.28 -16.45 5.80
C ASP A 131 -13.93 -15.16 6.34
N LYS A 132 -13.17 -14.07 6.44
CA LYS A 132 -13.64 -12.78 6.97
C LYS A 132 -13.88 -11.77 5.85
N THR A 133 -14.62 -10.72 6.16
CA THR A 133 -14.77 -9.56 5.29
C THR A 133 -14.10 -8.35 5.94
N ALA A 134 -13.42 -7.53 5.13
CA ALA A 134 -12.82 -6.28 5.55
C ALA A 134 -13.33 -5.14 4.66
N ILE A 135 -13.91 -4.10 5.26
CA ILE A 135 -14.19 -2.84 4.57
C ILE A 135 -13.01 -1.91 4.83
N VAL A 136 -12.33 -1.47 3.78
CA VAL A 136 -11.19 -0.54 3.88
C VAL A 136 -11.65 0.83 3.43
N GLN A 137 -11.59 1.82 4.32
CA GLN A 137 -11.99 3.19 4.04
C GLN A 137 -10.85 4.16 4.31
N ARG A 138 -10.60 5.06 3.36
CA ARG A 138 -9.69 6.19 3.53
C ARG A 138 -10.38 7.33 4.30
N LEU A 139 -9.65 7.98 5.19
CA LEU A 139 -10.15 9.06 6.06
C LEU A 139 -9.49 10.42 5.80
N THR A 140 -8.67 10.51 4.77
CA THR A 140 -7.93 11.71 4.41
C THR A 140 -8.10 12.03 2.94
N ASP A 141 -8.04 13.32 2.63
CA ASP A 141 -8.17 13.87 1.30
C ASP A 141 -6.95 13.58 0.42
N ASP A 142 -7.09 13.78 -0.90
CA ASP A 142 -6.04 13.49 -1.89
C ASP A 142 -4.78 14.35 -1.69
N ASP A 143 -4.96 15.58 -1.21
CA ASP A 143 -3.91 16.58 -0.98
C ASP A 143 -3.24 16.45 0.39
N ALA A 144 -3.71 15.53 1.24
CA ALA A 144 -3.10 15.29 2.54
C ALA A 144 -1.65 14.81 2.39
N PRO A 145 -0.69 15.39 3.15
CA PRO A 145 0.67 14.89 3.24
C PRO A 145 0.70 13.40 3.59
N MET A 146 1.67 12.65 3.06
CA MET A 146 1.76 11.19 3.27
C MET A 146 1.69 10.82 4.76
N ASP A 147 2.41 11.56 5.61
CA ASP A 147 2.48 11.31 7.05
C ASP A 147 1.14 11.48 7.78
N ASP A 148 0.22 12.27 7.21
CA ASP A 148 -1.10 12.54 7.80
C ASP A 148 -2.16 11.53 7.34
N ARG A 149 -1.84 10.66 6.38
CA ARG A 149 -2.80 9.72 5.78
C ARG A 149 -3.28 8.69 6.79
N ARG A 150 -4.60 8.51 6.80
CA ARG A 150 -5.31 7.63 7.75
C ARG A 150 -6.36 6.82 7.03
N TRP A 151 -6.58 5.61 7.56
CA TRP A 151 -7.57 4.66 7.11
C TRP A 151 -8.27 4.06 8.32
N LYS A 152 -9.50 3.61 8.12
CA LYS A 152 -10.14 2.64 9.00
C LYS A 152 -10.39 1.34 8.25
N ILE A 153 -10.26 0.24 8.96
CA ILE A 153 -10.58 -1.10 8.46
C ILE A 153 -11.64 -1.67 9.38
N ILE A 154 -12.78 -2.03 8.80
CA ILE A 154 -13.91 -2.61 9.52
C ILE A 154 -13.93 -4.09 9.21
N TRP A 155 -13.60 -4.88 10.22
CA TRP A 155 -13.62 -6.34 10.15
C TRP A 155 -15.02 -6.85 10.47
N ILE A 156 -15.53 -7.70 9.59
CA ILE A 156 -16.82 -8.38 9.74
C ILE A 156 -16.54 -9.88 9.78
N ASP A 157 -16.64 -10.43 10.98
CA ASP A 157 -16.72 -11.86 11.25
C ASP A 157 -17.95 -12.15 12.15
N ASP A 158 -17.79 -12.97 13.19
CA ASP A 158 -18.78 -13.13 14.26
C ASP A 158 -19.06 -11.81 14.99
N LYS A 159 -18.06 -10.94 15.07
CA LYS A 159 -18.12 -9.59 15.63
C LYS A 159 -17.71 -8.57 14.58
N ILE A 160 -18.19 -7.35 14.78
CA ILE A 160 -17.80 -6.22 13.95
C ILE A 160 -16.84 -5.37 14.76
N THR A 161 -15.64 -5.14 14.22
CA THR A 161 -14.60 -4.35 14.88
C THR A 161 -14.01 -3.34 13.91
N GLU A 162 -13.74 -2.14 14.41
CA GLU A 162 -13.04 -1.09 13.68
C GLU A 162 -11.60 -1.00 14.19
N GLU A 163 -10.64 -1.01 13.28
CA GLU A 163 -9.27 -0.61 13.54
C GLU A 163 -8.91 0.63 12.72
N ARG A 164 -8.03 1.47 13.28
CA ARG A 164 -7.51 2.66 12.59
C ARG A 164 -6.04 2.47 12.30
N VAL A 165 -5.65 2.76 11.07
CA VAL A 165 -4.28 2.67 10.59
C VAL A 165 -3.87 4.05 10.11
N SER A 166 -2.69 4.51 10.53
CA SER A 166 -2.05 5.70 9.98
C SER A 166 -0.80 5.32 9.23
N TYR A 167 -0.36 6.17 8.30
CA TYR A 167 0.89 5.93 7.60
C TYR A 167 2.08 5.87 8.58
N LEU A 168 2.12 6.73 9.60
CA LEU A 168 3.20 6.77 10.60
C LEU A 168 3.26 5.51 11.48
N THR A 169 2.10 4.94 11.84
CA THR A 169 2.02 3.75 12.70
C THR A 169 1.87 2.44 11.93
N ARG A 170 1.97 2.48 10.59
CA ARG A 170 1.67 1.35 9.71
C ARG A 170 2.47 0.08 10.00
N ALA A 171 3.67 0.23 10.56
CA ALA A 171 4.54 -0.87 10.96
C ALA A 171 3.92 -1.79 12.03
N GLU A 172 2.96 -1.28 12.80
CA GLU A 172 2.23 -2.02 13.84
C GLU A 172 1.14 -2.93 13.26
N ASN A 173 0.66 -2.64 12.04
CA ASN A 173 -0.39 -3.42 11.38
C ASN A 173 -0.04 -3.78 9.91
N PRO A 174 0.84 -4.77 9.69
CA PRO A 174 1.21 -5.18 8.35
C PRO A 174 0.04 -5.73 7.51
N LEU A 175 -0.94 -6.39 8.14
CA LEU A 175 -2.14 -6.85 7.42
C LEU A 175 -2.94 -5.65 6.91
N GLY A 176 -3.15 -4.64 7.76
CA GLY A 176 -3.82 -3.40 7.37
C GLY A 176 -3.14 -2.71 6.20
N VAL A 177 -1.81 -2.61 6.20
CA VAL A 177 -1.05 -2.08 5.05
C VAL A 177 -1.33 -2.86 3.78
N ARG A 178 -1.33 -4.19 3.84
CA ARG A 178 -1.62 -5.03 2.68
C ARG A 178 -3.03 -4.82 2.15
N LEU A 179 -4.01 -4.67 3.04
CA LEU A 179 -5.40 -4.41 2.66
C LEU A 179 -5.56 -3.04 2.01
N ILE A 180 -4.93 -2.00 2.56
CA ILE A 180 -4.95 -0.64 2.01
C ILE A 180 -4.29 -0.56 0.63
N ASN A 181 -3.19 -1.30 0.42
CA ASN A 181 -2.57 -1.41 -0.90
C ASN A 181 -3.45 -2.21 -1.87
N ALA A 182 -4.04 -3.31 -1.41
CA ALA A 182 -4.90 -4.15 -2.25
C ALA A 182 -6.19 -3.43 -2.66
N SER A 183 -6.81 -2.66 -1.77
CA SER A 183 -8.05 -1.91 -2.03
C SER A 183 -7.88 -0.75 -3.01
N GLY A 184 -6.64 -0.34 -3.32
CA GLY A 184 -6.37 0.87 -4.09
C GLY A 184 -6.67 2.17 -3.33
N THR A 185 -7.08 2.10 -2.05
CA THR A 185 -7.39 3.29 -1.23
C THR A 185 -6.14 3.98 -0.68
N SER A 186 -4.96 3.43 -0.93
CA SER A 186 -3.68 4.05 -0.58
C SER A 186 -3.33 5.24 -1.48
N GLN A 187 -3.86 5.28 -2.71
CA GLN A 187 -3.46 6.13 -3.85
C GLN A 187 -2.01 5.94 -4.35
N MET A 188 -1.12 5.53 -3.44
CA MET A 188 0.26 5.18 -3.71
C MET A 188 0.60 3.96 -2.87
N ALA A 189 1.23 2.95 -3.47
CA ALA A 189 1.63 1.77 -2.72
C ALA A 189 2.60 2.17 -1.59
N MET A 190 2.38 1.64 -0.39
CA MET A 190 3.23 1.89 0.78
C MET A 190 3.79 0.59 1.36
N GLY A 191 5.02 0.64 1.87
CA GLY A 191 5.65 -0.52 2.48
C GLY A 191 5.16 -0.75 3.91
N TYR A 192 5.48 -1.90 4.47
CA TYR A 192 5.09 -2.27 5.83
C TYR A 192 5.86 -1.47 6.89
N GLN A 193 7.17 -1.29 6.71
CA GLN A 193 8.01 -0.47 7.60
C GLN A 193 8.79 0.62 6.87
N SER A 194 9.03 0.43 5.57
CA SER A 194 9.73 1.37 4.70
C SER A 194 9.21 1.22 3.27
N ASP A 195 9.14 2.32 2.54
CA ASP A 195 8.64 2.29 1.15
C ASP A 195 9.73 1.89 0.14
N ILE A 196 10.82 1.29 0.61
CA ILE A 196 11.98 0.96 -0.21
C ILE A 196 11.63 0.05 -1.40
N LEU A 197 10.60 -0.78 -1.29
CA LEU A 197 10.14 -1.64 -2.40
C LEU A 197 8.99 -1.03 -3.21
N GLN A 198 8.45 0.10 -2.80
CA GLN A 198 7.28 0.73 -3.43
C GLN A 198 7.63 1.95 -4.28
N MET A 199 8.89 2.39 -4.26
CA MET A 199 9.39 3.43 -5.16
C MET A 199 9.37 2.95 -6.61
N TYR A 200 9.17 3.87 -7.55
CA TYR A 200 9.29 3.57 -8.97
C TYR A 200 10.66 2.96 -9.27
N PRO A 201 10.71 1.71 -9.77
CA PRO A 201 11.97 1.07 -10.07
C PRO A 201 12.67 1.85 -11.19
N THR A 202 13.92 2.20 -10.94
CA THR A 202 14.83 2.73 -11.94
C THR A 202 15.90 1.69 -12.22
N LEU A 203 16.68 1.88 -13.28
CA LEU A 203 17.87 1.04 -13.50
C LEU A 203 18.82 1.09 -12.28
N PHE A 204 18.89 2.24 -11.61
CA PHE A 204 19.75 2.45 -10.44
C PHE A 204 19.23 1.75 -9.17
N PHE A 205 17.92 1.71 -8.97
CA PHE A 205 17.31 1.14 -7.78
C PHE A 205 16.05 0.35 -8.15
N PRO A 206 15.91 -0.93 -7.76
CA PRO A 206 16.74 -1.68 -6.81
C PRO A 206 17.89 -2.51 -7.44
N ILE A 207 18.05 -2.49 -8.76
CA ILE A 207 18.94 -3.45 -9.47
C ILE A 207 20.42 -3.12 -9.24
N LEU A 208 20.90 -1.93 -9.68
CA LEU A 208 22.30 -1.55 -9.50
C LEU A 208 22.65 -1.32 -8.02
N TYR A 209 21.74 -0.72 -7.27
CA TYR A 209 21.82 -0.51 -5.83
C TYR A 209 20.54 -1.02 -5.16
N PRO A 210 20.62 -1.86 -4.11
CA PRO A 210 21.83 -2.27 -3.41
C PRO A 210 22.49 -3.55 -3.94
N TYR A 211 21.83 -4.36 -4.79
CA TYR A 211 22.28 -5.73 -5.07
C TYR A 211 23.61 -5.82 -5.83
N VAL A 212 23.73 -5.18 -7.00
CA VAL A 212 24.98 -5.20 -7.78
C VAL A 212 26.11 -4.52 -7.01
N THR A 213 25.81 -3.44 -6.28
CA THR A 213 26.76 -2.74 -5.42
C THR A 213 27.36 -3.67 -4.36
N THR A 214 26.52 -4.44 -3.66
CA THR A 214 26.99 -5.45 -2.69
C THR A 214 27.83 -6.52 -3.37
N LEU A 215 27.37 -7.06 -4.50
CA LEU A 215 28.08 -8.13 -5.21
C LEU A 215 29.47 -7.68 -5.68
N LEU A 216 29.57 -6.48 -6.25
CA LEU A 216 30.85 -5.87 -6.66
C LEU A 216 31.74 -5.63 -5.45
N GLY A 217 31.18 -5.16 -4.33
CA GLY A 217 31.92 -4.98 -3.08
C GLY A 217 32.54 -6.29 -2.58
N ILE A 218 31.76 -7.38 -2.56
CA ILE A 218 32.24 -8.72 -2.20
C ILE A 218 33.35 -9.18 -3.16
N LEU A 219 33.14 -9.02 -4.48
CA LEU A 219 34.12 -9.41 -5.50
C LEU A 219 35.46 -8.67 -5.33
N LEU A 220 35.42 -7.36 -5.08
CA LEU A 220 36.62 -6.55 -4.84
C LEU A 220 37.38 -6.99 -3.59
N CYS A 221 36.67 -7.31 -2.51
CA CYS A 221 37.26 -7.85 -1.28
C CYS A 221 37.95 -9.21 -1.54
N ILE A 222 37.31 -10.10 -2.30
CA ILE A 222 37.87 -11.40 -2.70
C ILE A 222 39.14 -11.20 -3.53
N ILE A 223 39.10 -10.36 -4.57
CA ILE A 223 40.27 -10.05 -5.41
C ILE A 223 41.41 -9.47 -4.56
N ALA A 224 41.09 -8.51 -3.68
CA ALA A 224 42.07 -7.90 -2.79
C ALA A 224 42.72 -8.94 -1.85
N PHE A 225 41.98 -9.94 -1.40
CA PHE A 225 42.50 -11.02 -0.56
C PHE A 225 43.54 -11.88 -1.31
N PHE A 226 43.29 -12.21 -2.57
CA PHE A 226 44.16 -13.07 -3.38
C PHE A 226 45.37 -12.37 -4.02
N ILE A 227 45.37 -11.04 -4.11
CA ILE A 227 46.57 -10.30 -4.54
C ILE A 227 47.68 -10.47 -3.50
N ARG A 228 48.62 -11.38 -3.79
CA ARG A 228 49.84 -11.57 -2.98
C ARG A 228 50.64 -10.27 -2.96
N LYS A 229 51.19 -9.94 -1.79
CA LYS A 229 52.24 -8.91 -1.68
C LYS A 229 53.43 -9.48 -2.47
N LYS A 230 53.83 -8.86 -3.59
CA LYS A 230 55.18 -9.12 -4.11
C LYS A 230 56.12 -8.76 -2.97
N ALA A 231 56.82 -9.76 -2.43
CA ALA A 231 57.96 -9.49 -1.58
C ALA A 231 58.92 -8.67 -2.44
N VAL A 232 59.27 -7.49 -1.97
CA VAL A 232 60.41 -6.75 -2.49
C VAL A 232 61.61 -7.51 -1.93
N GLU A 233 62.29 -8.27 -2.78
CA GLU A 233 63.65 -8.74 -2.51
C GLU A 233 64.63 -7.56 -2.58
#